data_AF-A0A2T3IUR2-F1
#
_entry.id   AF-A0A2T3IUR2-F1
#
_cell.length_a   1.000
_cell.length_b   1.000
_cell.length_c   1.000
_cell.angle_alpha   90.00
_cell.angle_beta   90.00
_cell.angle_gamma   90.00
#
_symmetry.space_group_name_H-M   'P 1'
#
loop_
_entity.id
_entity.type
_entity.pdbx_description
1 polymer ?
#
loop_
_entity_poly.entity_id
_entity_poly.type
_entity_poly.pdbx_seq_one_letter_code
_entity_poly.pdbx_strand_id
1 'polypeptide(L)'
;MNTQIKSWLAIATLLASASSQAMVNVSFERDVELLAVNGKALSAFSTAPSKVELDNGPNQLVARVSKLVSYNGEFKKFLTYPVVLTFDISDADIDVSAGRVIIRDDQIKGFDKKPSLKVTMNGRAYTDFHQGLLPRGTGIVRDYERELLTYNVDNGFAVEEKTRPSINYQSATAVTTSSTVAQATESPVSAGNALILLQADFLRLPEQQRATFIKWANQQ
;
A
#
# COMPACT_ATOMS: atom_id res chain seq x y z
N MET A 1 -3.59 30.10 71.56
CA MET A 1 -4.71 30.22 70.59
C MET A 1 -4.09 30.49 69.22
N ASN A 2 -3.77 29.42 68.47
CA ASN A 2 -4.63 28.78 67.44
C ASN A 2 -4.65 29.63 66.16
N THR A 3 -4.35 29.19 64.94
CA THR A 3 -4.01 27.88 64.36
C THR A 3 -3.62 28.12 62.89
N GLN A 4 -2.55 27.46 62.43
CA GLN A 4 -2.37 26.82 61.12
C GLN A 4 -2.70 27.60 59.82
N ILE A 5 -1.63 28.04 59.13
CA ILE A 5 -1.64 28.47 57.73
C ILE A 5 -1.73 27.20 56.86
N LYS A 6 -2.83 27.08 56.11
CA LYS A 6 -3.18 25.91 55.30
C LYS A 6 -2.21 25.75 54.11
N SER A 7 -1.54 24.61 54.04
CA SER A 7 -0.80 24.15 52.86
C SER A 7 -1.73 23.93 51.66
N TRP A 8 -1.50 24.67 50.57
CA TRP A 8 -2.06 24.31 49.26
C TRP A 8 -1.08 23.38 48.53
N LEU A 9 -1.43 22.09 48.51
CA LEU A 9 -0.80 21.10 47.65
C LEU A 9 -1.36 21.27 46.23
N ALA A 10 -0.57 21.82 45.32
CA ALA A 10 -0.90 21.80 43.89
C ALA A 10 -0.59 20.39 43.35
N ILE A 11 -1.64 19.58 43.18
CA ILE A 11 -1.56 18.30 42.48
C ILE A 11 -1.54 18.61 40.99
N ALA A 12 -0.35 18.57 40.39
CA ALA A 12 -0.18 18.58 38.94
C ALA A 12 -0.47 17.17 38.40
N THR A 13 -1.73 16.90 38.06
CA THR A 13 -2.09 15.70 37.29
C THR A 13 -1.56 15.87 35.86
N LEU A 14 -0.47 15.16 35.54
CA LEU A 14 -0.08 14.91 34.15
C LEU A 14 -1.22 14.14 33.46
N LEU A 15 -2.07 14.86 32.73
CA LEU A 15 -2.91 14.29 31.68
C LEU A 15 -1.99 13.87 30.53
N ALA A 16 -1.34 12.72 30.69
CA ALA A 16 -0.82 11.98 29.54
C ALA A 16 -2.05 11.57 28.72
N SER A 17 -2.39 12.38 27.72
CA SER A 17 -3.38 12.02 26.72
C SER A 17 -2.82 10.82 25.99
N ALA A 18 -3.18 9.63 26.43
CA ALA A 18 -3.03 8.43 25.62
C ALA A 18 -3.94 8.65 24.41
N SER A 19 -3.36 9.16 23.31
CA SER A 19 -3.98 9.07 22.00
C SER A 19 -4.09 7.58 21.70
N SER A 20 -5.21 6.98 22.08
CA SER A 20 -5.59 5.64 21.63
C SER A 20 -5.56 5.71 20.11
N GLN A 21 -4.53 5.10 19.53
CA GLN A 21 -4.42 4.95 18.08
C GLN A 21 -5.54 3.96 17.72
N ALA A 22 -6.72 4.50 17.42
CA ALA A 22 -7.80 3.71 16.86
C ALA A 22 -7.31 3.08 15.55
N MET A 23 -7.70 1.84 15.31
CA MET A 23 -7.12 1.00 14.27
C MET A 23 -8.25 0.32 13.50
N VAL A 24 -8.05 0.10 12.20
CA VAL A 24 -9.01 -0.63 11.37
C VAL A 24 -8.56 -2.08 11.30
N ASN A 25 -9.38 -2.98 11.83
CA ASN A 25 -9.07 -4.41 11.85
C ASN A 25 -9.84 -5.11 10.72
N VAL A 26 -9.10 -5.64 9.75
CA VAL A 26 -9.68 -6.26 8.55
C VAL A 26 -9.50 -7.77 8.62
N SER A 27 -10.61 -8.50 8.59
CA SER A 27 -10.66 -9.96 8.54
C SER A 27 -11.08 -10.43 7.13
N PHE A 28 -10.50 -11.53 6.67
CA PHE A 28 -10.80 -12.15 5.38
C PHE A 28 -11.46 -13.50 5.58
N GLU A 29 -12.54 -13.74 4.85
CA GLU A 29 -13.13 -15.06 4.75
C GLU A 29 -12.11 -16.05 4.18
N ARG A 30 -12.21 -17.34 4.54
CA ARG A 30 -11.28 -18.40 4.12
C ARG A 30 -11.03 -18.45 2.60
N ASP A 31 -12.04 -18.10 1.81
CA ASP A 31 -11.98 -18.14 0.36
C ASP A 31 -11.45 -16.83 -0.25
N VAL A 32 -11.02 -15.86 0.56
CA VAL A 32 -10.43 -14.59 0.13
C VAL A 32 -8.96 -14.55 0.54
N GLU A 33 -8.10 -14.39 -0.45
CA GLU A 33 -6.65 -14.30 -0.29
C GLU A 33 -6.23 -12.84 -0.46
N LEU A 34 -5.67 -12.25 0.60
CA LEU A 34 -5.01 -10.95 0.55
C LEU A 34 -3.67 -11.08 -0.21
N LEU A 35 -3.36 -10.13 -1.08
CA LEU A 35 -2.18 -10.12 -1.95
C LEU A 35 -1.27 -8.92 -1.69
N ALA A 36 -1.85 -7.75 -1.40
CA ALA A 36 -1.10 -6.54 -1.08
C ALA A 36 -1.91 -5.59 -0.20
N VAL A 37 -1.20 -4.76 0.57
CA VAL A 37 -1.75 -3.69 1.42
C VAL A 37 -1.03 -2.40 1.04
N ASN A 38 -1.78 -1.37 0.63
CA ASN A 38 -1.27 -0.05 0.29
C ASN A 38 -0.04 -0.09 -0.64
N GLY A 39 -0.10 -0.89 -1.71
CA GLY A 39 1.00 -1.08 -2.66
C GLY A 39 2.04 -2.14 -2.25
N LYS A 40 2.14 -2.47 -0.97
CA LYS A 40 3.11 -3.45 -0.47
C LYS A 40 2.60 -4.89 -0.64
N ALA A 41 3.28 -5.64 -1.49
CA ALA A 41 3.00 -7.06 -1.69
C ALA A 41 3.24 -7.88 -0.41
N LEU A 42 2.36 -8.86 -0.17
CA LEU A 42 2.64 -9.91 0.79
C LEU A 42 3.67 -10.88 0.20
N SER A 43 4.48 -11.49 1.07
CA SER A 43 5.50 -12.44 0.62
C SER A 43 4.84 -13.62 -0.09
N ALA A 44 5.31 -13.94 -1.29
CA ALA A 44 4.79 -15.05 -2.10
C ALA A 44 4.95 -16.43 -1.42
N PHE A 45 5.82 -16.52 -0.41
CA PHE A 45 6.12 -17.75 0.32
C PHE A 45 5.41 -17.85 1.68
N SER A 46 4.66 -16.83 2.08
CA SER A 46 3.87 -16.85 3.31
C SER A 46 2.41 -17.15 3.02
N THR A 47 1.76 -17.89 3.94
CA THR A 47 0.31 -17.98 3.97
C THR A 47 -0.27 -16.58 4.10
N ALA A 48 -1.20 -16.22 3.21
CA ALA A 48 -1.91 -14.94 3.31
C ALA A 48 -2.59 -14.84 4.70
N PRO A 49 -2.44 -13.71 5.40
CA PRO A 49 -3.01 -13.56 6.72
C PRO A 49 -4.53 -13.50 6.63
N SER A 50 -5.22 -14.12 7.59
CA SER A 50 -6.68 -14.03 7.71
C SER A 50 -7.14 -12.73 8.35
N LYS A 51 -6.22 -11.98 8.96
CA LYS A 51 -6.46 -10.67 9.57
C LYS A 51 -5.29 -9.73 9.34
N VAL A 52 -5.58 -8.44 9.13
CA VAL A 52 -4.57 -7.38 9.06
C VAL A 52 -5.09 -6.16 9.81
N GLU A 53 -4.17 -5.47 10.45
CA GLU A 53 -4.41 -4.21 11.13
C GLU A 53 -3.92 -3.07 10.23
N LEU A 54 -4.78 -2.06 10.03
CA LEU A 54 -4.53 -0.90 9.19
C LEU A 54 -4.69 0.38 10.00
N ASP A 55 -3.91 1.39 9.65
CA ASP A 55 -4.10 2.74 10.19
C ASP A 55 -5.47 3.30 9.78
N ASN A 56 -6.00 4.23 10.58
CA ASN A 56 -7.21 4.95 10.20
C ASN A 56 -7.02 5.76 8.91
N GLY A 57 -8.12 5.93 8.18
CA GLY A 57 -8.19 6.75 6.99
C GLY A 57 -8.20 5.93 5.70
N PRO A 58 -7.72 6.51 4.59
CA PRO A 58 -7.77 5.87 3.29
C PRO A 58 -6.81 4.68 3.22
N ASN A 59 -7.37 3.51 2.94
CA ASN A 59 -6.62 2.28 2.75
C ASN A 59 -7.02 1.59 1.45
N GLN A 60 -6.07 0.85 0.91
CA GLN A 60 -6.22 0.10 -0.32
C GLN A 60 -5.69 -1.33 -0.15
N LEU A 61 -6.53 -2.31 -0.48
CA LEU A 61 -6.20 -3.72 -0.41
C LEU A 61 -6.28 -4.34 -1.81
N VAL A 62 -5.38 -5.27 -2.10
CA VAL A 62 -5.48 -6.13 -3.27
C VAL A 62 -5.79 -7.53 -2.80
N ALA A 63 -6.93 -8.07 -3.20
CA ALA A 63 -7.35 -9.41 -2.81
C ALA A 63 -7.90 -10.19 -4.01
N ARG A 64 -7.96 -11.51 -3.89
CA ARG A 64 -8.63 -12.38 -4.87
C ARG A 64 -9.41 -13.46 -4.14
N VAL A 65 -10.37 -14.08 -4.84
CA VAL A 65 -11.00 -15.29 -4.33
C VAL A 65 -10.11 -16.49 -4.68
N SER A 66 -9.79 -17.30 -3.67
CA SER A 66 -9.00 -18.53 -3.77
C SER A 66 -9.78 -19.67 -3.13
N LYS A 67 -10.35 -20.56 -3.95
CA LYS A 67 -11.26 -21.61 -3.46
C LYS A 67 -10.95 -22.98 -4.04
N LEU A 68 -11.18 -24.04 -3.25
CA LEU A 68 -11.25 -25.41 -3.74
C LEU A 68 -12.66 -25.70 -4.24
N VAL A 69 -12.77 -26.04 -5.51
CA VAL A 69 -14.05 -26.26 -6.20
C VAL A 69 -14.13 -27.70 -6.66
N SER A 70 -15.30 -28.34 -6.51
CA SER A 70 -15.50 -29.71 -6.97
C SER A 70 -15.56 -29.76 -8.50
N TYR A 71 -14.75 -30.63 -9.10
CA TYR A 71 -14.64 -30.88 -10.53
C TYR A 71 -14.50 -32.38 -10.77
N ASN A 72 -15.50 -33.02 -11.39
CA ASN A 72 -15.50 -34.45 -11.75
C ASN A 72 -15.10 -35.40 -10.61
N GLY A 73 -15.58 -35.14 -9.38
CA GLY A 73 -15.27 -35.97 -8.20
C GLY A 73 -13.93 -35.63 -7.52
N GLU A 74 -13.15 -34.70 -8.06
CA GLU A 74 -11.94 -34.16 -7.45
C GLU A 74 -12.15 -32.71 -6.98
N PHE A 75 -11.22 -32.17 -6.20
CA PHE A 75 -11.18 -30.75 -5.86
C PHE A 75 -10.03 -30.06 -6.59
N LYS A 76 -10.32 -28.95 -7.26
CA LYS A 76 -9.33 -28.11 -7.93
C LYS A 76 -9.26 -26.74 -7.29
N LYS A 77 -8.04 -26.22 -7.12
CA LYS A 77 -7.84 -24.84 -6.67
C LYS A 77 -8.16 -23.89 -7.82
N PHE A 78 -9.07 -22.98 -7.54
CA PHE A 78 -9.51 -21.94 -8.45
C PHE A 78 -9.15 -20.57 -7.87
N LEU A 79 -8.66 -19.68 -8.74
CA LEU A 79 -8.21 -18.33 -8.41
C LEU A 79 -8.89 -17.34 -9.35
N THR A 80 -9.47 -16.28 -8.79
CA THR A 80 -9.97 -15.16 -9.61
C THR A 80 -8.85 -14.18 -9.94
N TYR A 81 -9.14 -13.27 -10.87
CA TYR A 81 -8.30 -12.08 -11.04
C TYR A 81 -8.31 -11.20 -9.78
N PRO A 82 -7.22 -10.46 -9.49
CA PRO A 82 -7.14 -9.60 -8.32
C PRO A 82 -8.09 -8.40 -8.43
N VAL A 83 -8.66 -8.01 -7.30
CA VAL A 83 -9.54 -6.86 -7.12
C VAL A 83 -8.88 -5.89 -6.15
N VAL A 84 -8.96 -4.60 -6.47
CA VAL A 84 -8.62 -3.51 -5.58
C VAL A 84 -9.84 -3.16 -4.75
N LEU A 85 -9.69 -3.08 -3.43
CA LEU A 85 -10.65 -2.50 -2.51
C LEU A 85 -10.07 -1.19 -1.99
N THR A 86 -10.81 -0.10 -2.09
CA THR A 86 -10.42 1.21 -1.57
C THR A 86 -11.54 1.77 -0.70
N PHE A 87 -11.19 2.13 0.53
CA PHE A 87 -12.13 2.61 1.54
C PHE A 87 -11.43 3.62 2.45
N ASP A 88 -12.21 4.49 3.09
CA ASP A 88 -11.73 5.48 4.06
C ASP A 88 -12.55 5.31 5.35
N ILE A 89 -11.95 4.64 6.33
CA ILE A 89 -12.63 4.17 7.54
C ILE A 89 -11.74 4.44 8.75
N SER A 90 -12.35 4.67 9.91
CA SER A 90 -11.66 4.79 11.19
C SER A 90 -12.35 3.96 12.25
N ASP A 91 -11.57 3.34 13.15
CA ASP A 91 -12.05 2.63 14.34
C ASP A 91 -13.17 1.61 14.06
N ALA A 92 -12.88 0.64 13.17
CA ALA A 92 -13.89 -0.33 12.76
C ALA A 92 -13.31 -1.72 12.48
N ASP A 93 -14.15 -2.73 12.72
CA ASP A 93 -13.92 -4.10 12.28
C ASP A 93 -14.57 -4.32 10.92
N ILE A 94 -13.77 -4.76 9.95
CA ILE A 94 -14.18 -5.02 8.58
C ILE A 94 -14.02 -6.50 8.27
N ASP A 95 -15.05 -7.11 7.69
CA ASP A 95 -14.99 -8.46 7.13
C ASP A 95 -15.10 -8.40 5.61
N VAL A 96 -14.14 -9.01 4.91
CA VAL A 96 -14.09 -9.13 3.45
C VAL A 96 -14.42 -10.56 3.04
N SER A 97 -15.43 -10.71 2.20
CA SER A 97 -15.95 -12.01 1.73
C SER A 97 -16.13 -12.04 0.22
N ALA A 98 -16.28 -13.24 -0.34
CA ALA A 98 -16.61 -13.38 -1.76
C ALA A 98 -18.03 -12.86 -2.03
N GLY A 99 -18.22 -12.15 -3.14
CA GLY A 99 -19.53 -11.58 -3.48
C GLY A 99 -20.61 -12.64 -3.72
N ARG A 100 -20.21 -13.87 -4.04
CA ARG A 100 -21.10 -15.02 -4.18
C ARG A 100 -20.41 -16.30 -3.71
N VAL A 101 -21.23 -17.27 -3.31
CA VAL A 101 -20.78 -18.61 -2.94
C VAL A 101 -20.48 -19.41 -4.20
N ILE A 102 -19.29 -20.01 -4.26
CA ILE A 102 -18.86 -20.92 -5.33
C ILE A 102 -18.60 -22.28 -4.71
N ILE A 103 -19.18 -23.34 -5.25
CA ILE A 103 -19.04 -24.72 -4.75
C ILE A 103 -18.60 -25.65 -5.89
N ARG A 104 -19.08 -25.39 -7.10
CA ARG A 104 -18.86 -26.21 -8.29
C ARG A 104 -18.30 -25.39 -9.45
N ASP A 105 -17.68 -26.09 -10.40
CA ASP A 105 -16.98 -25.47 -11.54
C ASP A 105 -17.91 -24.66 -12.46
N ASP A 106 -19.15 -25.11 -12.63
CA ASP A 106 -20.18 -24.39 -13.41
C ASP A 106 -20.47 -22.98 -12.85
N GLN A 107 -20.22 -22.77 -11.56
CA GLN A 107 -20.41 -21.49 -10.88
C GLN A 107 -19.19 -20.56 -10.96
N ILE A 108 -18.10 -20.99 -11.60
CA ILE A 108 -16.90 -20.16 -11.77
C ILE A 108 -17.10 -19.16 -12.92
N LYS A 109 -17.69 -19.61 -14.02
CA LYS A 109 -17.72 -18.91 -15.30
C LYS A 109 -18.13 -17.44 -15.13
N GLY A 110 -17.25 -16.54 -15.56
CA GLY A 110 -17.44 -15.09 -15.53
C GLY A 110 -16.93 -14.41 -14.26
N PHE A 111 -17.06 -15.07 -13.10
CA PHE A 111 -16.56 -14.53 -11.82
C PHE A 111 -15.05 -14.70 -11.68
N ASP A 112 -14.44 -15.62 -12.43
CA ASP A 112 -12.99 -15.69 -12.62
C ASP A 112 -12.40 -14.39 -13.14
N LYS A 113 -13.06 -13.78 -14.12
CA LYS A 113 -12.58 -12.59 -14.83
C LYS A 113 -13.08 -11.29 -14.22
N LYS A 114 -14.29 -11.31 -13.65
CA LYS A 114 -14.94 -10.16 -13.01
C LYS A 114 -15.46 -10.57 -11.63
N PRO A 115 -14.56 -10.92 -10.69
CA PRO A 115 -14.96 -11.19 -9.33
C PRO A 115 -15.50 -9.93 -8.65
N SER A 116 -16.36 -10.14 -7.67
CA SER A 116 -16.85 -9.09 -6.77
C SER A 116 -16.58 -9.52 -5.34
N LEU A 117 -16.21 -8.58 -4.48
CA LEU A 117 -16.07 -8.78 -3.05
C LEU A 117 -17.18 -8.05 -2.29
N LYS A 118 -17.53 -8.58 -1.13
CA LYS A 118 -18.47 -7.99 -0.18
C LYS A 118 -17.70 -7.53 1.05
N VAL A 119 -18.08 -6.36 1.55
CA VAL A 119 -17.49 -5.77 2.74
C VAL A 119 -18.59 -5.59 3.77
N THR A 120 -18.33 -6.03 4.99
CA THR A 120 -19.19 -5.84 6.15
C THR A 120 -18.41 -5.05 7.17
N MET A 121 -19.02 -4.01 7.76
CA MET A 121 -18.44 -3.19 8.81
C MET A 121 -19.27 -3.39 10.08
N ASN A 122 -18.64 -3.84 11.17
CA ASN A 122 -19.29 -4.09 12.46
C ASN A 122 -20.55 -4.98 12.32
N GLY A 123 -20.47 -6.01 11.48
CA GLY A 123 -21.57 -6.96 11.22
C GLY A 123 -22.67 -6.46 10.27
N ARG A 124 -22.54 -5.27 9.68
CA ARG A 124 -23.51 -4.72 8.72
C ARG A 124 -22.89 -4.53 7.35
N ALA A 125 -23.68 -4.71 6.29
CA ALA A 125 -23.19 -4.47 4.93
C ALA A 125 -22.66 -3.04 4.79
N TYR A 126 -21.41 -2.91 4.38
CA TYR A 126 -20.76 -1.64 4.08
C TYR A 126 -20.76 -1.46 2.56
N THR A 127 -21.14 -0.28 2.08
CA THR A 127 -21.29 -0.01 0.64
C THR A 127 -20.53 1.23 0.17
N ASP A 128 -19.96 1.99 1.11
CA ASP A 128 -19.20 3.21 0.82
C ASP A 128 -17.73 2.87 0.57
N PHE A 129 -17.48 1.99 -0.38
CA PHE A 129 -16.15 1.60 -0.80
C PHE A 129 -16.10 1.47 -2.31
N HIS A 130 -14.92 1.69 -2.87
CA HIS A 130 -14.65 1.39 -4.25
C HIS A 130 -14.10 -0.03 -4.38
N GLN A 131 -14.54 -0.74 -5.42
CA GLN A 131 -13.90 -1.96 -5.86
C GLN A 131 -13.73 -1.99 -7.38
N GLY A 132 -12.62 -2.54 -7.85
CA GLY A 132 -12.39 -2.72 -9.28
C GLY A 132 -11.31 -3.74 -9.58
N LEU A 133 -11.33 -4.23 -10.82
CA LEU A 133 -10.37 -5.22 -11.28
C LEU A 133 -8.97 -4.60 -11.36
N LEU A 134 -7.95 -5.24 -10.77
CA LEU A 134 -6.56 -4.81 -10.91
C LEU A 134 -5.96 -5.41 -12.19
N PRO A 135 -5.65 -4.61 -13.23
CA PRO A 135 -5.08 -5.13 -14.46
C PRO A 135 -3.71 -5.79 -14.23
N ARG A 136 -3.28 -6.60 -15.20
CA ARG A 136 -1.93 -7.17 -15.19
C ARG A 136 -0.91 -6.25 -15.83
N GLY A 137 0.13 -5.92 -15.07
CA GLY A 137 1.29 -5.19 -15.55
C GLY A 137 2.14 -6.03 -16.51
N THR A 138 3.07 -5.37 -17.18
CA THR A 138 3.92 -5.96 -18.24
C THR A 138 5.05 -6.85 -17.72
N GLY A 139 5.21 -6.97 -16.40
CA GLY A 139 6.27 -7.76 -15.77
C GLY A 139 6.07 -9.27 -15.82
N ILE A 140 7.17 -10.01 -15.66
CA ILE A 140 7.18 -11.47 -15.50
C ILE A 140 6.45 -11.85 -14.20
N VAL A 141 6.77 -11.16 -13.11
CA VAL A 141 6.12 -11.27 -11.81
C VAL A 141 5.13 -10.12 -11.60
N ARG A 142 4.18 -10.33 -10.70
CA ARG A 142 3.24 -9.29 -10.26
C ARG A 142 3.99 -8.24 -9.45
N ASP A 143 3.72 -6.98 -9.79
CA ASP A 143 4.27 -5.81 -9.14
C ASP A 143 3.10 -4.95 -8.70
N TYR A 144 2.54 -5.30 -7.54
CA TYR A 144 1.31 -4.69 -7.05
C TYR A 144 1.47 -3.20 -6.75
N GLU A 145 2.68 -2.75 -6.43
CA GLU A 145 2.98 -1.33 -6.22
C GLU A 145 2.76 -0.55 -7.52
N ARG A 146 3.44 -0.94 -8.60
CA ARG A 146 3.31 -0.27 -9.90
C ARG A 146 1.91 -0.43 -10.52
N GLU A 147 1.32 -1.61 -10.39
CA GLU A 147 -0.04 -1.87 -10.90
C GLU A 147 -1.07 -1.01 -10.18
N LEU A 148 -0.96 -0.84 -8.85
CA LEU A 148 -1.83 0.04 -8.09
C LEU A 148 -1.61 1.52 -8.42
N LEU A 149 -0.38 1.96 -8.66
CA LEU A 149 -0.13 3.33 -9.12
C LEU A 149 -0.87 3.62 -10.43
N THR A 150 -0.79 2.69 -11.39
CA THR A 150 -1.50 2.81 -12.67
C THR A 150 -3.02 2.81 -12.45
N TYR A 151 -3.51 1.86 -11.65
CA TYR A 151 -4.92 1.79 -11.26
C TYR A 151 -5.42 3.09 -10.61
N ASN A 152 -4.64 3.70 -9.73
CA ASN A 152 -5.01 4.92 -9.03
C ASN A 152 -5.12 6.12 -9.97
N VAL A 153 -4.26 6.21 -10.99
CA VAL A 153 -4.38 7.23 -12.03
C VAL A 153 -5.65 6.99 -12.86
N ASP A 154 -5.86 5.77 -13.32
CA ASP A 154 -7.00 5.41 -14.18
C ASP A 154 -8.36 5.62 -13.50
N ASN A 155 -8.42 5.47 -12.18
CA ASN A 155 -9.64 5.62 -11.38
C ASN A 155 -9.74 6.96 -10.64
N GLY A 156 -8.80 7.89 -10.85
CA GLY A 156 -8.82 9.23 -10.23
C GLY A 156 -8.54 9.26 -8.72
N PHE A 157 -7.95 8.20 -8.17
CA PHE A 157 -7.45 8.18 -6.78
C PHE A 157 -6.11 8.91 -6.64
N ALA A 158 -5.37 9.05 -7.75
CA ALA A 158 -4.23 9.94 -7.80
C ALA A 158 -4.74 11.37 -7.99
N VAL A 159 -4.45 12.24 -7.01
CA VAL A 159 -4.50 13.68 -7.25
C VAL A 159 -3.48 13.92 -8.36
N GLU A 160 -3.95 14.36 -9.53
CA GLU A 160 -3.07 14.87 -10.58
C GLU A 160 -2.03 15.76 -9.92
N GLU A 161 -0.77 15.63 -10.34
CA GLU A 161 0.39 16.34 -9.82
C GLU A 161 0.31 17.88 -9.91
N LYS A 162 -0.88 18.45 -10.13
CA LYS A 162 -1.18 19.87 -10.34
C LYS A 162 -1.37 20.67 -9.04
N THR A 163 -1.45 20.02 -7.89
CA THR A 163 -1.36 20.67 -6.57
C THR A 163 -0.50 19.84 -5.63
N ARG A 164 0.73 19.51 -6.06
CA ARG A 164 1.78 19.33 -5.07
C ARG A 164 2.08 20.71 -4.48
N PRO A 165 2.04 20.94 -3.15
CA PRO A 165 2.71 22.11 -2.61
C PRO A 165 4.16 22.03 -3.11
N SER A 166 4.57 23.05 -3.85
CA SER A 166 5.98 23.29 -4.14
C SER A 166 6.73 23.22 -2.81
N ILE A 167 7.60 22.23 -2.65
CA ILE A 167 8.65 22.32 -1.64
C ILE A 167 9.55 23.47 -2.12
N ASN A 168 9.26 24.67 -1.62
CA ASN A 168 10.25 25.72 -1.54
C ASN A 168 11.40 25.11 -0.74
N TYR A 169 12.49 24.72 -1.42
CA TYR A 169 13.78 24.82 -0.78
C TYR A 169 13.98 26.31 -0.56
N GLN A 170 13.65 26.78 0.65
CA GLN A 170 14.25 27.99 1.15
C GLN A 170 15.74 27.80 0.93
N SER A 171 16.32 28.67 0.10
CA SER A 171 17.76 28.82 0.03
C SER A 171 18.23 28.98 1.46
N ALA A 172 18.87 27.94 1.99
CA ALA A 172 19.65 28.08 3.19
C ALA A 172 20.73 29.09 2.83
N THR A 173 20.59 30.28 3.41
CA THR A 173 21.64 31.28 3.52
C THR A 173 22.96 30.58 3.79
N ALA A 174 23.96 30.94 3.00
CA ALA A 174 25.30 30.41 3.04
C ALA A 174 25.82 30.24 4.47
N VAL A 175 26.20 29.01 4.81
CA VAL A 175 27.19 28.75 5.85
C VAL A 175 28.41 28.22 5.14
N THR A 176 29.35 29.13 4.86
CA THR A 176 30.76 28.82 4.66
C THR A 176 31.24 28.04 5.88
N THR A 177 31.64 26.77 5.71
CA THR A 177 32.85 26.18 6.33
C THR A 177 33.00 24.69 5.99
N SER A 178 34.03 24.42 5.18
CA SER A 178 35.08 23.41 5.34
C SER A 178 34.74 21.94 5.62
N SER A 179 35.19 21.09 4.67
CA SER A 179 35.80 19.76 4.87
C SER A 179 34.91 18.69 5.52
N THR A 180 34.66 17.54 4.90
CA THR A 180 35.69 16.51 4.68
C THR A 180 35.11 15.43 3.78
N VAL A 181 35.89 15.03 2.79
CA VAL A 181 35.63 13.92 1.89
C VAL A 181 35.65 12.62 2.71
N ALA A 182 34.51 11.96 2.87
CA ALA A 182 34.47 10.57 3.31
C ALA A 182 34.34 9.69 2.07
N GLN A 183 35.50 9.26 1.58
CA GLN A 183 35.67 8.20 0.60
C GLN A 183 35.10 6.90 1.20
N ALA A 184 34.00 6.40 0.65
CA ALA A 184 33.51 5.06 0.94
C ALA A 184 34.00 4.11 -0.17
N THR A 185 34.72 3.10 0.28
CA THR A 185 35.44 2.05 -0.42
C THR A 185 34.62 1.31 -1.47
N GLU A 186 35.26 1.14 -2.62
CA GLU A 186 34.88 0.32 -3.76
C GLU A 186 34.61 -1.13 -3.36
N SER A 187 33.45 -1.65 -3.80
CA SER A 187 33.32 -3.05 -4.20
C SER A 187 33.09 -3.05 -5.71
N PRO A 188 33.73 -3.94 -6.49
CA PRO A 188 33.64 -3.89 -7.94
C PRO A 188 32.24 -4.34 -8.37
N VAL A 189 31.32 -3.39 -8.54
CA VAL A 189 30.22 -3.61 -9.47
C VAL A 189 30.87 -3.77 -10.84
N SER A 190 30.77 -4.96 -11.43
CA SER A 190 31.23 -5.21 -12.80
C SER A 190 30.78 -4.04 -13.67
N ALA A 191 31.72 -3.33 -14.31
CA ALA A 191 31.45 -2.10 -15.03
C ALA A 191 30.30 -2.27 -16.06
N GLY A 192 30.16 -3.49 -16.60
CA GLY A 192 29.04 -3.86 -17.46
C GLY A 192 27.68 -3.81 -16.74
N ASN A 193 27.57 -4.36 -15.53
CA ASN A 193 26.33 -4.36 -14.77
C ASN A 193 25.96 -2.97 -14.26
N ALA A 194 26.95 -2.18 -13.83
CA ALA A 194 26.74 -0.80 -13.38
C ALA A 194 26.24 0.08 -14.54
N LEU A 195 26.83 -0.06 -15.73
CA LEU A 195 26.40 0.67 -16.92
C LEU A 195 25.00 0.26 -17.37
N ILE A 196 24.67 -1.05 -17.29
CA ILE A 196 23.32 -1.55 -17.62
C ILE A 196 22.27 -0.97 -16.66
N LEU A 197 22.53 -0.94 -15.36
CA LEU A 197 21.61 -0.33 -14.39
C LEU A 197 21.45 1.17 -14.63
N LEU A 198 22.54 1.90 -14.87
CA LEU A 198 22.47 3.33 -15.15
C LEU A 198 21.67 3.64 -16.43
N GLN A 199 21.83 2.81 -17.47
CA GLN A 199 21.06 2.95 -18.71
C GLN A 199 19.58 2.63 -18.48
N ALA A 200 19.27 1.58 -17.71
CA ALA A 200 17.90 1.23 -17.37
C ALA A 200 17.21 2.34 -16.56
N ASP A 201 17.92 2.93 -15.59
CA ASP A 201 17.40 4.04 -14.80
C ASP A 201 17.23 5.29 -15.65
N PHE A 202 18.18 5.61 -16.53
CA PHE A 202 18.08 6.74 -17.46
C PHE A 202 16.87 6.65 -18.40
N LEU A 203 16.57 5.46 -18.93
CA LEU A 203 15.43 5.24 -19.82
C LEU A 203 14.07 5.33 -19.08
N ARG A 204 14.06 5.16 -17.76
CA ARG A 204 12.87 5.28 -16.92
C ARG A 204 12.57 6.72 -16.51
N LEU A 205 13.50 7.64 -16.71
CA LEU A 205 13.31 9.05 -16.39
C LEU A 205 12.39 9.75 -17.41
N PRO A 206 11.53 10.68 -16.95
CA PRO A 206 10.81 11.61 -17.82
C PRO A 206 11.77 12.45 -18.68
N GLU A 207 11.32 12.94 -19.83
CA GLU A 207 12.19 13.62 -20.82
C GLU A 207 12.97 14.81 -20.24
N GLN A 208 12.33 15.58 -19.35
CA GLN A 208 12.94 16.72 -18.69
C GLN A 208 14.08 16.31 -17.74
N GLN A 209 13.92 15.20 -17.02
CA GLN A 209 14.93 14.71 -16.08
C GLN A 209 16.10 14.09 -16.82
N ARG A 210 15.85 13.41 -17.96
CA ARG A 210 16.90 12.94 -18.86
C ARG A 210 17.77 14.09 -19.36
N ALA A 211 17.16 15.20 -19.79
CA ALA A 211 17.89 16.37 -20.27
C ALA A 211 18.77 17.00 -19.17
N THR A 212 18.28 17.08 -17.94
CA THR A 212 19.06 17.55 -16.78
C THR A 212 20.24 16.63 -16.47
N PHE A 213 20.01 15.31 -16.51
CA PHE A 213 21.06 14.32 -16.30
C PHE A 213 22.18 14.43 -17.35
N ILE A 214 21.84 14.55 -18.64
CA ILE A 214 22.83 14.75 -19.72
C ILE A 214 23.62 16.06 -19.53
N LYS A 215 22.94 17.15 -19.13
CA LYS A 215 23.62 18.42 -18.85
C LYS A 215 24.64 18.30 -17.72
N TRP A 216 24.31 17.60 -16.64
CA TRP A 216 25.23 17.34 -15.54
C TRP A 216 26.38 16.43 -15.96
N ALA A 217 26.10 15.36 -16.71
CA ALA A 217 27.12 14.40 -17.14
C ALA A 217 28.19 15.06 -18.03
N ASN A 218 27.82 16.06 -18.83
CA ASN A 218 28.76 16.84 -19.64
C ASN A 218 29.59 17.86 -18.84
N GLN A 219 29.30 18.05 -17.54
CA GLN A 219 30.03 18.94 -16.64
C GLN A 219 31.00 18.20 -15.70
N GLN A 220 30.96 16.86 -15.70
CA GLN A 220 31.99 16.01 -15.09
C GLN A 220 33.15 15.83 -16.08
#